data_AF-A0A1F4YIX2-F1
#
_entry.id   AF-A0A1F4YIX2-F1
#
_cell.length_a   1.000
_cell.length_b   1.000
_cell.length_c   1.000
_cell.angle_alpha   90.00
_cell.angle_beta   90.00
_cell.angle_gamma   90.00
#
_symmetry.space_group_name_H-M   'P 1'
#
loop_
_entity.id
_entity.type
_entity.pdbx_description
1 polymer ?
#
loop_
_entity_poly.entity_id
_entity_poly.type
_entity_poly.pdbx_seq_one_letter_code
_entity_poly.pdbx_strand_id
1 'polypeptide(L)' 'MKEVAVYDLEAKEISKVKLKKDIFGIEPNPKVVHQYVVAYLSNQRQGTHSTLTRAT' A
#
# COMPACT_ATOMS: atom_id res chain seq x y z
N MET A 1 -17.44 -13.88 -2.57
CA MET A 1 -17.09 -13.05 -3.75
C MET A 1 -17.47 -11.68 -3.27
N LYS A 2 -16.52 -10.78 -3.06
CA LYS A 2 -16.86 -9.44 -2.55
C LYS A 2 -17.30 -8.63 -3.76
N GLU A 3 -18.58 -8.28 -3.81
CA GLU A 3 -19.11 -7.32 -4.78
C GLU A 3 -18.95 -5.93 -4.15
N VAL A 4 -18.20 -5.07 -4.81
CA VAL A 4 -18.04 -3.67 -4.39
C VAL A 4 -18.86 -2.80 -5.33
N ALA A 5 -19.68 -1.93 -4.76
CA ALA A 5 -20.44 -0.94 -5.51
C ALA A 5 -19.48 0.16 -5.99
N VAL A 6 -19.54 0.46 -7.28
CA VAL A 6 -18.83 1.59 -7.89
C VAL A 6 -19.77 2.79 -7.84
N TYR A 7 -19.34 3.83 -7.14
CA TYR A 7 -20.05 5.10 -7.02
C TYR A 7 -19.49 6.10 -8.04
N ASP A 8 -20.37 6.92 -8.62
CA ASP A 8 -19.99 8.09 -9.40
C ASP A 8 -19.60 9.27 -8.49
N LEU A 9 -19.05 10.33 -9.08
CA LEU A 9 -18.73 11.60 -8.39
C LEU A 9 -19.97 12.25 -7.73
N GLU A 10 -21.16 11.95 -8.22
CA GLU A 10 -22.45 12.37 -7.64
C GLU A 10 -23.00 11.40 -6.58
N ALA A 11 -22.18 10.47 -6.08
CA ALA A 11 -22.54 9.46 -5.09
C ALA A 11 -23.66 8.47 -5.51
N LYS A 12 -23.94 8.34 -6.81
CA LYS A 12 -24.87 7.33 -7.34
C LYS A 12 -24.13 6.02 -7.63
N GLU A 13 -24.73 4.88 -7.24
CA GLU A 13 -24.20 3.55 -7.58
C GLU A 13 -24.45 3.24 -9.06
N ILE A 14 -23.37 3.09 -9.85
CA ILE A 14 -23.46 2.82 -11.29
C ILE A 14 -23.38 1.32 -11.59
N SER A 15 -22.53 0.58 -10.88
CA SER A 15 -22.35 -0.86 -11.16
C SER A 15 -21.74 -1.62 -9.98
N LYS A 16 -21.97 -2.93 -9.95
CA LYS A 16 -21.33 -3.86 -9.00
C LYS A 16 -20.17 -4.57 -9.68
N VAL A 17 -18.95 -4.36 -9.18
CA VAL A 17 -17.76 -5.02 -9.69
C VAL A 17 -17.44 -6.23 -8.81
N LYS A 18 -17.25 -7.38 -9.46
CA LYS A 18 -16.85 -8.63 -8.80
C LYS A 18 -15.34 -8.63 -8.55
N LEU A 19 -14.93 -8.50 -7.30
CA LEU A 19 -13.53 -8.64 -6.91
C LEU A 19 -13.13 -10.12 -6.86
N LYS A 20 -11.97 -10.44 -7.44
CA LYS A 20 -11.38 -11.79 -7.39
C LYS A 20 -11.09 -12.18 -5.94
N LYS A 21 -11.60 -13.33 -5.49
CA LYS A 21 -11.44 -13.79 -4.11
C LYS A 21 -9.99 -14.09 -3.75
N ASP A 22 -9.16 -14.45 -4.73
CA ASP A 22 -7.78 -14.88 -4.51
C ASP A 22 -6.88 -13.75 -4.01
N ILE A 23 -7.25 -12.49 -4.27
CA ILE A 23 -6.46 -11.31 -3.85
C ILE A 23 -7.10 -10.63 -2.63
N PHE A 24 -8.44 -10.52 -2.61
CA PHE A 24 -9.18 -9.75 -1.59
C PHE A 24 -9.81 -10.60 -0.48
N GLY A 25 -9.68 -11.92 -0.57
CA GLY A 25 -10.21 -12.90 0.38
C GLY A 25 -9.16 -13.50 1.32
N ILE A 26 -7.89 -13.14 1.15
CA ILE A 26 -6.80 -13.61 2.02
C ILE A 26 -6.88 -12.86 3.36
N GLU A 27 -6.79 -13.59 4.47
CA GLU A 27 -6.60 -12.98 5.79
C GLU A 27 -5.18 -12.40 5.86
N PRO A 28 -5.03 -11.07 5.92
CA PRO A 28 -3.72 -10.44 5.83
C PRO A 28 -2.88 -10.83 7.05
N ASN A 29 -1.65 -11.33 6.82
CA ASN A 29 -0.70 -11.59 7.90
C ASN A 29 -0.11 -10.26 8.39
N PRO A 30 -0.42 -9.80 9.62
CA PRO A 30 -0.03 -8.49 10.11
C PRO A 30 1.49 -8.30 10.18
N LYS A 31 2.26 -9.38 10.43
CA LYS A 31 3.73 -9.31 10.52
C LYS A 31 4.36 -9.02 9.15
N VAL A 32 3.88 -9.69 8.11
CA VAL A 32 4.39 -9.54 6.73
C VAL A 32 4.02 -8.16 6.19
N VAL A 33 2.79 -7.69 6.46
CA VAL A 33 2.35 -6.35 6.06
C VAL A 33 3.24 -5.28 6.70
N HIS A 34 3.48 -5.37 8.02
CA HIS A 34 4.35 -4.43 8.72
C HIS A 34 5.78 -4.43 8.14
N GLN A 35 6.36 -5.62 7.94
CA GLN A 35 7.71 -5.74 7.37
C GLN A 35 7.81 -5.09 5.98
N TYR A 36 6.82 -5.32 5.12
CA TYR A 36 6.78 -4.72 3.78
C TYR A 36 6.65 -3.21 3.82
N VAL A 37 5.80 -2.67 4.71
CA VAL A 37 5.64 -1.22 4.88
C VAL A 37 6.95 -0.57 5.33
N VAL A 38 7.64 -1.17 6.31
CA VAL A 38 8.94 -0.67 6.79
C VAL A 38 10.00 -0.70 5.69
N ALA A 39 10.07 -1.81 4.94
CA ALA A 39 11.01 -1.94 3.82
C ALA A 39 10.74 -0.92 2.72
N TYR A 40 9.46 -0.73 2.35
CA TYR A 40 9.05 0.26 1.35
C TYR A 40 9.43 1.69 1.75
N LEU A 41 9.11 2.10 2.98
CA LEU A 41 9.45 3.43 3.49
C LEU A 41 10.97 3.63 3.61
N SER A 42 11.71 2.57 3.96
CA SER A 42 13.17 2.62 4.04
C SER A 42 13.81 2.83 2.66
N ASN A 43 13.29 2.15 1.63
CA ASN A 43 13.78 2.28 0.25
C ASN A 43 13.50 3.65 -0.37
N GLN A 44 12.49 4.36 0.13
CA GLN A 44 12.18 5.74 -0.31
C GLN A 44 13.11 6.80 0.30
N ARG A 45 13.93 6.45 1.30
CA ARG A 45 14.84 7.42 1.92
C ARG A 45 15.94 7.79 0.92
N GLN A 46 16.02 9.08 0.59
CA GLN A 46 16.97 9.61 -0.40
C GLN A 46 18.44 9.53 0.06
N GLY A 47 18.71 9.46 1.36
CA GLY A 47 20.07 9.23 1.89
C GLY A 47 21.08 10.34 1.64
N THR A 48 20.65 11.58 1.35
CA THR A 48 21.51 12.74 1.05
C THR A 48 22.22 13.34 2.27
N HIS A 49 22.45 12.56 3.31
CA HIS A 49 23.14 13.03 4.51
C HIS A 49 24.65 13.06 4.26
N SER A 50 25.29 14.21 4.49
CA SER A 50 26.74 14.40 4.32
C SER A 50 27.27 15.33 5.40
N THR A 51 28.40 14.96 6.01
CA THR A 51 29.10 15.75 7.02
C THR A 51 30.61 15.66 6.78
N LEU A 52 31.32 16.79 6.81
CA LEU A 52 32.77 16.83 6.66
C LEU A 52 33.45 16.33 7.95
N THR A 53 34.37 15.38 7.82
CA THR A 53 35.19 14.89 8.95
C THR A 53 36.58 15.54 8.93
N ARG A 54 37.15 15.84 10.10
CA ARG A 54 38.43 16.57 10.30
C ARG A 54 39.69 15.93 9.68
N ALA A 55 39.60 14.72 9.14
CA ALA A 55 40.74 14.01 8.55
C ALA A 55 41.14 14.50 7.15
N THR A 56 40.39 15.45 6.57
CA THR A 56 40.74 16.18 5.34
C THR A 56 40.88 17.66 5.60
#